data_AF-A0A6P6V3R2-F1
#
_entry.id   AF-A0A6P6V3R2-F1
#
_cell.length_a   1.000
_cell.length_b   1.000
_cell.length_c   1.000
_cell.angle_alpha   90.00
_cell.angle_beta   90.00
_cell.angle_gamma   90.00
#
_symmetry.space_group_name_H-M   'P 1'
#
loop_
_entity.id
_entity.type
_entity.pdbx_description
1 polymer ?
#
loop_
_entity_poly.entity_id
_entity_poly.type
_entity_poly.pdbx_seq_one_letter_code
_entity_poly.pdbx_strand_id
1 'polypeptide(L)'
;MPHDRHWAPFHAVMAIPLLVAFELLLCIYLENHDAVNLKIVFLPLLAFETAILVDNVRMCRALMPGEEESMSDEAIWETLPHFWVAISMVFFIAATIFTLLKLCGNV
;
A
#
# COMPACT_ATOMS: atom_id res chain seq x y z
N MET A 1 21.51 -4.23 21.80
CA MET A 1 20.24 -5.00 21.65
C MET A 1 20.22 -5.56 20.23
N PRO A 2 20.13 -6.89 20.03
CA PRO A 2 20.26 -7.44 18.69
C PRO A 2 19.02 -7.08 17.86
N HIS A 3 19.28 -6.51 16.69
CA HIS A 3 18.32 -6.16 15.66
C HIS A 3 17.79 -7.45 15.01
N ASP A 4 16.61 -7.93 15.42
CA ASP A 4 15.93 -9.02 14.73
C ASP A 4 15.36 -8.55 13.40
N ARG A 5 16.21 -8.69 12.38
CA ARG A 5 16.03 -8.33 10.97
C ARG A 5 15.23 -9.41 10.20
N HIS A 6 14.23 -10.04 10.84
CA HIS A 6 13.50 -11.21 10.33
C HIS A 6 12.01 -10.98 10.09
N TRP A 7 11.54 -9.74 10.09
CA TRP A 7 10.18 -9.45 9.68
C TRP A 7 10.09 -9.64 8.17
N ALA A 8 9.52 -10.77 7.73
CA ALA A 8 8.89 -10.81 6.41
C ALA A 8 7.98 -9.57 6.35
N PRO A 9 8.16 -8.67 5.37
CA PRO A 9 7.42 -7.42 5.37
C PRO A 9 5.93 -7.74 5.50
N PHE A 10 5.23 -7.10 6.43
CA PHE A 10 3.82 -7.41 6.70
C PHE A 10 2.98 -7.36 5.42
N HIS A 11 3.25 -6.39 4.54
CA HIS A 11 2.70 -6.35 3.19
C HIS A 11 2.97 -7.60 2.33
N ALA A 12 4.14 -8.25 2.43
CA ALA A 12 4.45 -9.45 1.64
C ALA A 12 3.59 -10.65 2.05
N VAL A 13 3.29 -10.79 3.35
CA VAL A 13 2.40 -11.84 3.87
C VAL A 13 0.96 -11.57 3.45
N MET A 14 0.54 -10.30 3.45
CA MET A 14 -0.82 -9.89 3.08
C MET A 14 -1.06 -9.83 1.56
N ALA A 15 0.00 -9.76 0.74
CA ALA A 15 -0.09 -9.62 -0.70
C ALA A 15 -0.87 -10.75 -1.35
N ILE A 16 -0.46 -12.00 -1.09
CA ILE A 16 -1.09 -13.17 -1.72
C ILE A 16 -2.59 -13.28 -1.39
N PRO A 17 -3.03 -13.27 -0.12
CA PRO A 17 -4.46 -13.41 0.16
C PRO A 17 -5.31 -12.25 -0.38
N LEU A 18 -4.81 -11.01 -0.34
CA LEU A 18 -5.55 -9.85 -0.85
C LEU A 18 -5.63 -9.80 -2.37
N LEU A 19 -4.53 -10.15 -3.07
CA LEU A 19 -4.51 -10.21 -4.53
C LEU A 19 -5.37 -11.36 -5.07
N VAL A 20 -5.32 -12.53 -4.42
CA VAL A 20 -6.19 -13.66 -4.78
C VAL A 20 -7.67 -13.30 -4.53
N ALA A 21 -7.99 -12.62 -3.42
CA ALA A 21 -9.36 -12.16 -3.16
C ALA A 21 -9.83 -11.15 -4.22
N PHE A 22 -8.97 -10.21 -4.62
CA PHE A 22 -9.26 -9.26 -5.71
C PHE A 22 -9.54 -9.98 -7.03
N GLU A 23 -8.66 -10.92 -7.42
CA GLU A 23 -8.81 -11.69 -8.66
C GLU A 23 -10.11 -12.49 -8.68
N LEU A 24 -10.43 -13.21 -7.60
CA LEU A 24 -11.67 -13.98 -7.49
C LEU A 24 -12.92 -13.09 -7.56
N LEU A 25 -12.93 -11.96 -6.85
CA LEU A 25 -14.04 -11.00 -6.89
C LEU A 25 -14.20 -10.39 -8.29
N LEU A 26 -13.09 -10.12 -8.98
CA LEU A 26 -13.10 -9.60 -10.35
C LEU A 26 -13.64 -10.65 -11.33
N CYS A 27 -13.24 -11.91 -11.19
CA CYS A 27 -13.81 -13.02 -11.97
C CYS A 27 -15.32 -13.12 -11.76
N ILE A 28 -15.80 -13.09 -10.51
CA ILE A 28 -17.23 -13.15 -10.19
C ILE A 28 -17.98 -11.96 -10.81
N TYR A 29 -17.40 -10.76 -10.75
CA TYR A 29 -17.99 -9.56 -11.35
C TYR A 29 -18.10 -9.66 -12.88
N LEU A 30 -17.05 -10.16 -13.54
CA LEU A 30 -17.03 -10.33 -15.00
C LEU A 30 -17.95 -11.44 -15.47
N GLU A 31 -18.12 -12.49 -14.67
CA GLU A 31 -19.06 -13.58 -14.95
C GLU A 31 -20.52 -13.14 -14.71
N ASN A 32 -20.77 -12.35 -13.66
CA ASN A 32 -22.08 -11.83 -13.36
C ASN A 32 -22.01 -10.41 -12.75
N HIS A 33 -22.21 -9.41 -13.61
CA HIS A 33 -22.11 -8.00 -13.26
C HIS A 33 -23.04 -7.54 -12.12
N ASP A 34 -24.15 -8.26 -11.89
CA ASP A 34 -25.12 -7.94 -10.84
C ASP A 34 -24.85 -8.66 -9.51
N ALA A 35 -23.92 -9.62 -9.48
CA ALA A 35 -23.64 -10.41 -8.27
C ALA A 35 -22.84 -9.64 -7.22
N VAL A 36 -21.93 -8.76 -7.64
CA VAL A 36 -21.04 -8.00 -6.73
C VAL A 36 -20.82 -6.59 -7.27
N ASN A 37 -20.75 -5.60 -6.39
CA ASN A 37 -20.45 -4.22 -6.82
C ASN A 37 -18.95 -4.04 -7.03
N LEU A 38 -18.54 -3.32 -8.08
CA LEU A 38 -17.13 -3.06 -8.38
C LEU A 38 -16.39 -2.37 -7.21
N LYS A 39 -17.08 -1.58 -6.39
CA LYS A 39 -16.51 -1.00 -5.15
C LYS A 39 -16.06 -2.07 -4.15
N ILE A 40 -16.79 -3.18 -4.06
CA ILE A 40 -16.46 -4.32 -3.19
C ILE A 40 -15.31 -5.10 -3.81
N VAL A 41 -15.31 -5.28 -5.14
CA VAL A 41 -14.24 -5.97 -5.88
C VAL A 41 -12.89 -5.31 -5.65
N PHE A 42 -12.82 -3.97 -5.66
CA PHE A 42 -11.58 -3.22 -5.45
C PHE A 42 -11.18 -3.05 -3.98
N LEU A 43 -12.02 -3.45 -3.03
CA LEU A 43 -11.75 -3.28 -1.60
C LEU A 43 -10.47 -4.02 -1.13
N PRO A 44 -10.21 -5.29 -1.53
CA PRO A 44 -8.96 -5.96 -1.17
C PRO A 44 -7.73 -5.29 -1.77
N LEU A 45 -7.85 -4.74 -2.98
CA LEU A 45 -6.77 -4.01 -3.64
C LEU A 45 -6.44 -2.70 -2.91
N LEU A 46 -7.46 -1.90 -2.56
CA LEU A 46 -7.29 -0.68 -1.76
C LEU A 46 -6.72 -0.97 -0.36
N ALA A 47 -7.15 -2.07 0.27
CA ALA A 47 -6.61 -2.51 1.55
C ALA A 47 -5.12 -2.89 1.44
N PHE A 48 -4.74 -3.56 0.35
CA PHE A 48 -3.34 -3.93 0.10
C PHE A 48 -2.46 -2.69 -0.12
N GLU A 49 -2.91 -1.74 -0.96
CA GLU A 49 -2.21 -0.49 -1.20
C GLU A 49 -2.04 0.35 0.08
N THR A 50 -3.09 0.40 0.91
CA THR A 50 -3.05 1.08 2.21
C THR A 50 -2.08 0.40 3.17
N ALA A 51 -2.06 -0.94 3.21
CA ALA A 51 -1.11 -1.69 4.05
C ALA A 51 0.35 -1.43 3.64
N ILE A 52 0.64 -1.40 2.34
CA ILE A 52 1.98 -1.04 1.83
C ILE A 52 2.33 0.41 2.20
N LEU A 53 1.39 1.35 2.07
CA LEU A 53 1.63 2.75 2.46
C LEU A 53 1.96 2.86 3.95
N VAL A 54 1.20 2.19 4.81
CA VAL A 54 1.44 2.18 6.26
C VAL A 54 2.80 1.57 6.60
N ASP A 55 3.16 0.45 5.97
CA ASP A 55 4.48 -0.17 6.17
C ASP A 55 5.61 0.77 5.74
N ASN A 56 5.47 1.44 4.60
CA ASN A 56 6.46 2.43 4.13
C ASN A 56 6.57 3.63 5.10
N VAL A 57 5.45 4.17 5.59
CA VAL A 57 5.46 5.27 6.58
C VAL A 57 6.08 4.84 7.91
N ARG A 58 5.77 3.63 8.38
CA ARG A 58 6.35 3.09 9.62
C ARG A 58 7.86 2.87 9.48
N MET A 59 8.30 2.37 8.33
CA MET A 59 9.72 2.20 8.04
C MET A 59 10.44 3.55 7.95
N CYS A 60 9.87 4.55 7.27
CA CYS A 60 10.40 5.91 7.27
C CYS A 60 10.54 6.48 8.69
N ARG A 61 9.53 6.29 9.56
CA ARG A 61 9.58 6.77 10.95
C ARG A 61 10.60 6.04 11.81
N ALA A 62 10.75 4.72 11.65
CA ALA A 62 11.74 3.94 12.39
C ALA A 62 13.19 4.36 12.04
N LEU A 63 13.39 4.89 10.85
CA LEU A 63 14.68 5.40 10.37
C LEU A 63 14.92 6.88 10.75
N MET A 64 13.92 7.60 11.28
CA MET A 64 14.08 9.01 11.68
C MET A 64 14.65 9.06 13.11
N PRO A 65 15.91 9.49 13.31
CA PRO A 65 16.52 9.52 14.65
C PRO A 65 15.81 10.54 15.54
N GLY A 66 15.58 10.18 16.80
CA GLY A 66 15.02 11.07 17.83
C GLY A 66 15.95 12.26 18.10
N GLU A 67 15.36 13.38 18.52
CA GLU A 67 15.88 14.76 18.54
C GLU A 67 17.25 15.07 19.21
N GLU A 68 18.07 14.08 19.61
CA GLU A 68 19.29 14.30 20.41
C GLU A 68 20.62 14.19 19.65
N GLU A 69 20.66 13.66 18.42
CA GLU A 69 21.86 13.69 17.58
C GLU A 69 21.60 14.56 16.35
N SER A 70 22.46 15.57 16.15
CA SER A 70 22.45 16.45 14.97
C SER A 70 22.12 15.63 13.73
N MET A 71 20.96 15.90 13.12
CA MET A 71 20.49 15.18 11.93
C MET A 71 21.58 15.25 10.86
N SER A 72 22.37 14.18 10.71
CA SER A 72 23.46 14.14 9.75
C SER A 72 22.89 13.98 8.35
N ASP A 73 23.50 14.62 7.35
CA ASP A 73 23.07 14.53 5.94
C ASP A 73 22.97 13.05 5.45
N GLU A 74 23.68 12.13 6.10
CA GLU A 74 23.61 10.67 5.90
C GLU A 74 22.22 10.09 6.20
N ALA A 75 21.57 10.51 7.30
CA ALA A 75 20.24 10.05 7.69
C ALA A 75 19.14 10.62 6.78
N ILE A 76 19.35 11.83 6.25
CA ILE A 76 18.46 12.44 5.25
C ILE A 76 18.55 11.68 3.92
N TRP A 77 19.77 11.29 3.50
CA TRP A 77 19.97 10.56 2.26
C TRP A 77 19.41 9.12 2.29
N GLU A 78 19.54 8.42 3.41
CA GLU A 78 18.99 7.07 3.63
C GLU A 78 17.44 7.03 3.64
N THR A 79 16.78 8.10 4.09
CA THR A 79 15.31 8.15 4.18
C THR A 79 14.61 8.61 2.90
N LEU A 80 15.35 9.27 2.01
CA LEU A 80 14.87 9.79 0.73
C LEU A 80 14.17 8.75 -0.18
N PRO A 81 14.74 7.54 -0.43
CA PRO A 81 14.08 6.54 -1.27
C PRO A 81 12.76 6.05 -0.65
N HIS A 82 12.71 5.85 0.67
CA HIS A 82 11.50 5.41 1.36
C HIS A 82 10.41 6.48 1.35
N PHE A 83 10.80 7.75 1.49
CA PHE A 83 9.89 8.88 1.33
C PHE A 83 9.29 8.94 -0.07
N TRP A 84 10.10 8.75 -1.11
CA TRP A 84 9.62 8.74 -2.50
C TRP A 84 8.68 7.58 -2.79
N VAL A 85 8.95 6.39 -2.21
CA VAL A 85 8.05 5.24 -2.31
C VAL A 85 6.71 5.54 -1.64
N ALA A 86 6.70 6.16 -0.45
CA ALA A 86 5.46 6.54 0.22
C ALA A 86 4.64 7.54 -0.61
N ILE A 87 5.27 8.56 -1.20
CA ILE A 87 4.61 9.51 -2.10
C ILE A 87 4.04 8.79 -3.33
N SER A 88 4.82 7.91 -3.95
CA SER A 88 4.39 7.15 -5.13
C SER A 88 3.19 6.25 -4.82
N MET A 89 3.12 5.67 -3.61
CA MET A 89 1.97 4.88 -3.15
C MET A 89 0.70 5.71 -3.00
N VAL A 90 0.80 6.97 -2.55
CA VAL A 90 -0.37 7.86 -2.47
C VAL A 90 -0.92 8.13 -3.87
N PHE A 91 -0.05 8.40 -4.85
CA PHE A 91 -0.48 8.56 -6.24
C PHE A 91 -1.09 7.28 -6.82
N PHE A 92 -0.53 6.12 -6.46
CA PHE A 92 -1.06 4.82 -6.88
C PHE A 92 -2.47 4.59 -6.33
N ILE A 93 -2.70 4.83 -5.03
CA ILE A 93 -4.04 4.76 -4.41
C ILE A 93 -5.01 5.71 -5.11
N ALA A 94 -4.59 6.95 -5.38
CA ALA A 94 -5.42 7.92 -6.08
C ALA A 94 -5.79 7.44 -7.50
N ALA A 95 -4.85 6.84 -8.24
CA ALA A 95 -5.10 6.26 -9.55
C ALA A 95 -6.07 5.06 -9.49
N THR A 96 -5.95 4.20 -8.47
CA THR A 96 -6.86 3.08 -8.23
C THR A 96 -8.28 3.57 -7.91
N ILE A 97 -8.41 4.58 -7.05
CA ILE A 97 -9.71 5.22 -6.76
C ILE A 97 -10.30 5.86 -8.02
N PHE A 98 -9.50 6.59 -8.80
CA PHE A 98 -9.96 7.23 -10.03
C PHE A 98 -10.45 6.20 -11.06
N THR A 99 -9.70 5.10 -11.21
CA THR A 99 -10.09 3.97 -12.06
C THR A 99 -11.41 3.37 -11.60
N LEU A 100 -11.57 3.14 -10.29
CA LEU A 100 -12.82 2.64 -9.73
C LEU A 100 -14.00 3.60 -9.99
N LEU A 101 -13.81 4.90 -9.78
CA LEU A 101 -14.83 5.92 -10.04
C LEU A 101 -15.25 5.96 -11.51
N LYS A 102 -14.29 5.88 -12.43
CA LYS A 102 -14.52 5.81 -13.88
C LYS A 102 -15.32 4.56 -14.26
N LEU A 103 -14.93 3.39 -13.74
CA LEU A 103 -15.62 2.14 -14.02
C LEU A 103 -17.02 2.07 -13.38
N CYS A 104 -17.25 2.74 -12.25
CA CYS A 104 -18.57 2.86 -11.64
C CYS A 104 -19.49 3.87 -12.34
N GLY A 105 -19.01 4.62 -13.35
CA GLY A 105 -19.79 5.66 -14.04
C GLY A 105 -20.03 6.90 -13.17
N ASN A 106 -19.25 7.09 -12.10
CA ASN A 106 -19.40 8.22 -11.17
C ASN A 106 -18.67 9.49 -11.61
N VAL A 107 -17.87 9.44 -12.71
CA VAL A 107 -17.03 10.53 -13.27
C VAL A 107 -16.86 10.39 -14.79
#